data_AF-A0A1F9AJU8-F1
#
_entry.id   AF-A0A1F9AJU8-F1
#
_cell.length_a   1.000
_cell.length_b   1.000
_cell.length_c   1.000
_cell.angle_alpha   90.00
_cell.angle_beta   90.00
_cell.angle_gamma   90.00
#
_symmetry.space_group_name_H-M   'P 1'
#
loop_
_entity.id
_entity.type
_entity.pdbx_description
1 polymer ?
#
loop_
_entity_poly.entity_id
_entity_poly.type
_entity_poly.pdbx_seq_one_letter_code
_entity_poly.pdbx_strand_id
1 'polypeptide(L)'
;MYECRCPHDGKKLAEIARPPLALGHYDYPCECRRWVRGQIITEPGTNSILAVDSCPCGRITRRVIGHLVTIQCSKCKAFVNF
;
A
#
# COMPACT_ATOMS: atom_id res chain seq x y z
N MET A 1 12.37 -10.80 3.14
CA MET A 1 13.08 -9.80 2.33
C MET A 1 12.40 -9.76 0.97
N TYR A 2 12.10 -8.58 0.42
CA TYR A 2 11.47 -8.48 -0.90
C TYR A 2 12.44 -7.85 -1.89
N GLU A 3 12.56 -8.46 -3.07
CA GLU A 3 13.39 -7.95 -4.17
C GLU A 3 12.52 -7.14 -5.14
N CYS A 4 12.95 -5.90 -5.43
CA CYS A 4 12.39 -5.12 -6.52
C CYS A 4 13.19 -5.36 -7.79
N ARG A 5 12.52 -5.73 -8.88
CA ARG A 5 13.14 -6.02 -10.17
C ARG A 5 12.54 -5.15 -11.26
N CYS A 6 13.36 -4.84 -12.26
CA CYS A 6 12.92 -4.17 -13.47
C CYS A 6 11.93 -5.08 -14.23
N PRO A 7 10.76 -4.56 -14.66
CA PRO A 7 9.77 -5.37 -15.36
C PRO A 7 10.21 -5.76 -16.78
N HIS A 8 11.19 -5.06 -17.34
CA HIS A 8 11.65 -5.28 -18.71
C HIS A 8 12.79 -6.30 -18.81
N ASP A 9 13.78 -6.25 -17.90
CA ASP A 9 14.98 -7.09 -17.97
C ASP A 9 15.21 -7.96 -16.72
N GLY A 10 14.31 -7.88 -15.73
CA GLY A 10 14.39 -8.67 -14.51
C GLY A 10 15.56 -8.33 -13.59
N LYS A 11 16.37 -7.30 -13.90
CA LYS A 11 17.51 -6.90 -13.06
C LYS A 11 17.02 -6.36 -11.72
N LYS A 12 17.71 -6.76 -10.66
CA LYS A 12 17.47 -6.27 -9.30
C LYS A 12 17.76 -4.78 -9.24
N LEU A 13 16.77 -4.02 -8.77
CA LEU A 13 16.85 -2.57 -8.57
C LEU A 13 17.11 -2.25 -7.10
N ALA A 14 16.48 -2.98 -6.18
CA ALA A 14 16.66 -2.80 -4.75
C ALA A 14 16.25 -4.07 -3.99
N GLU A 15 16.67 -4.13 -2.73
CA GLU A 15 16.23 -5.10 -1.75
C GLU A 15 15.94 -4.38 -0.45
N ILE A 16 14.74 -4.58 0.09
CA ILE A 16 14.30 -3.84 1.28
C ILE A 16 13.71 -4.82 2.29
N ALA A 17 14.11 -4.64 3.56
CA ALA A 17 13.43 -5.22 4.69
C ALA A 17 12.13 -4.43 4.91
N ARG A 18 10.98 -5.07 4.72
CA ARG A 18 9.68 -4.42 4.88
C ARG A 18 9.55 -3.95 6.35
N PRO A 19 9.25 -2.66 6.62
CA PRO A 19 8.81 -2.27 7.96
C PRO A 19 7.54 -3.05 8.32
N PRO A 20 7.32 -3.40 9.59
CA PRO A 20 6.06 -4.03 9.99
C PRO A 20 4.94 -3.00 9.85
N LEU A 21 4.26 -3.01 8.70
CA LEU A 21 3.05 -2.21 8.46
C LEU A 21 1.91 -2.54 9.44
N ALA A 22 2.05 -3.62 10.20
CA ALA A 22 1.07 -4.17 11.13
C ALA A 22 0.72 -3.27 12.34
N LEU A 23 1.30 -2.08 12.47
CA LEU A 23 1.07 -1.18 13.62
C LEU A 23 0.36 0.13 13.26
N GLY A 24 0.09 0.37 11.97
CA GLY A 24 -0.59 1.57 11.51
C GLY A 24 -2.11 1.45 11.56
N HIS A 25 -2.78 2.53 11.97
CA HIS A 25 -4.22 2.72 11.81
C HIS A 25 -4.47 4.00 11.02
N TYR A 26 -5.61 4.06 10.33
CA TYR A 26 -5.99 5.22 9.52
C TYR A 26 -7.33 5.75 10.02
N ASP A 27 -7.30 6.88 10.73
CA ASP A 27 -8.50 7.53 11.26
C ASP A 27 -9.03 8.56 10.26
N TYR A 28 -10.31 8.47 9.93
CA TYR A 28 -10.95 9.45 9.07
C TYR A 28 -12.45 9.62 9.39
N PRO A 29 -13.06 10.76 9.04
CA PRO A 29 -14.50 10.94 9.18
C PRO A 29 -15.24 10.22 8.05
N CYS A 30 -16.13 9.30 8.42
CA CYS A 30 -17.11 8.76 7.49
C CYS A 30 -18.10 9.86 7.07
N GLU A 31 -18.77 9.70 5.93
CA GLU A 31 -19.85 10.60 5.49
C GLU A 31 -21.02 10.68 6.49
N CYS A 32 -21.21 9.67 7.33
CA CYS A 32 -22.16 9.73 8.45
C CYS A 32 -21.66 10.59 9.64
N ARG A 33 -20.52 11.28 9.48
CA ARG A 33 -19.81 12.14 10.44
C ARG A 33 -19.20 11.43 11.65
N ARG A 34 -19.24 10.10 11.69
CA ARG A 34 -18.52 9.31 12.71
C ARG A 34 -17.05 9.16 12.32
N TRP A 35 -16.16 9.23 13.29
CA TRP A 35 -14.78 8.84 13.12
C TRP A 35 -14.68 7.32 13.08
N VAL A 36 -14.01 6.80 12.06
CA VAL A 36 -13.74 5.37 11.89
C VAL A 36 -12.25 5.16 11.91
N ARG A 37 -11.85 4.11 12.62
CA ARG A 37 -10.46 3.65 12.70
C ARG A 37 -10.27 2.50 11.74
N GLY A 38 -9.68 2.80 10.59
CA GLY A 38 -9.35 1.80 9.58
C GLY A 38 -8.07 1.05 9.89
N GLN A 39 -8.04 -0.20 9.44
CA GLN A 39 -6.85 -1.03 9.46
C GLN A 39 -6.02 -0.76 8.21
N ILE A 40 -4.70 -0.70 8.38
CA ILE A 40 -3.78 -0.64 7.25
C ILE A 40 -3.37 -2.07 6.92
N ILE A 41 -3.69 -2.51 5.72
CA ILE A 41 -3.28 -3.80 5.19
C ILE A 41 -2.43 -3.62 3.94
N THR A 42 -1.63 -4.62 3.60
CA THR A 42 -0.97 -4.68 2.30
C THR A 42 -1.66 -5.67 1.41
N GLU A 43 -2.03 -5.26 0.20
CA GLU A 43 -2.59 -6.17 -0.78
C GLU A 43 -1.48 -7.00 -1.44
N PRO A 44 -1.51 -8.34 -1.31
CA PRO A 44 -0.58 -9.21 -2.02
C PRO A 44 -0.81 -9.10 -3.53
N GLY A 45 0.28 -9.02 -4.31
CA GLY A 45 0.21 -8.96 -5.78
C GLY A 45 0.32 -7.54 -6.34
N THR A 46 -0.39 -6.57 -5.77
CA THR A 46 -0.26 -5.15 -6.18
C THR A 46 0.70 -4.35 -5.30
N ASN A 47 1.05 -4.89 -4.12
CA ASN A 47 1.87 -4.23 -3.10
C ASN A 47 1.35 -2.85 -2.69
N SER A 48 0.05 -2.64 -2.85
CA SER A 48 -0.62 -1.42 -2.40
C SER A 48 -0.83 -1.46 -0.89
N ILE A 49 -0.62 -0.33 -0.24
CA ILE A 49 -1.04 -0.10 1.13
C ILE A 49 -2.50 0.35 1.07
N LEU A 50 -3.39 -0.46 1.65
CA LEU A 50 -4.82 -0.18 1.68
C LEU A 50 -5.24 0.23 3.08
N ALA A 51 -6.03 1.30 3.17
CA ALA A 51 -6.90 1.52 4.32
C ALA A 51 -8.20 0.76 4.09
N VAL A 52 -8.56 -0.10 5.05
CA VAL A 52 -9.81 -0.86 5.06
C VAL A 52 -10.54 -0.63 6.36
N ASP A 53 -11.81 -0.29 6.26
CA ASP A 53 -12.69 -0.15 7.41
C ASP A 53 -14.14 -0.44 7.06
N SER A 54 -14.92 -0.63 8.13
CA SER A 54 -16.37 -0.74 8.08
C SER A 54 -16.95 0.18 9.13
N CYS A 55 -17.75 1.15 8.68
CA CYS A 55 -18.48 2.03 9.57
C CYS A 55 -19.81 1.37 9.98
N PRO A 56 -20.27 1.54 11.24
CA PRO A 56 -21.58 1.02 11.67
C PRO A 56 -22.79 1.53 10.86
N CYS A 57 -22.62 2.56 10.03
CA CYS A 57 -23.65 3.00 9.08
C CYS A 57 -23.80 2.08 7.85
N GLY A 58 -22.99 1.01 7.76
CA GLY A 58 -23.01 0.03 6.66
C GLY A 58 -22.06 0.35 5.50
N ARG A 59 -21.31 1.45 5.58
CA ARG A 59 -20.31 1.80 4.56
C ARG A 59 -19.01 1.06 4.80
N ILE A 60 -18.49 0.45 3.73
CA ILE A 60 -17.19 -0.22 3.71
C ILE A 60 -16.28 0.60 2.79
N THR A 61 -15.10 0.95 3.27
CA THR A 61 -14.11 1.66 2.47
C THR A 61 -12.91 0.78 2.24
N ARG A 62 -12.45 0.77 0.99
CA ARG A 62 -11.19 0.15 0.57
C ARG A 62 -10.45 1.14 -0.30
N ARG A 63 -9.42 1.78 0.24
CA ARG A 63 -8.70 2.86 -0.44
C ARG A 63 -7.21 2.61 -0.46
N VAL A 64 -6.58 2.80 -1.62
CA VAL A 64 -5.12 2.88 -1.73
C VAL A 64 -4.65 4.18 -1.07
N ILE A 65 -3.89 4.05 0.01
CA ILE A 65 -3.30 5.18 0.74
C ILE A 65 -1.81 5.33 0.47
N GLY A 66 -1.22 4.40 -0.27
CA GLY A 66 0.15 4.49 -0.73
C GLY A 66 0.65 3.16 -1.32
N HIS A 67 1.92 3.17 -1.68
CA HIS A 67 2.70 1.98 -1.97
C HIS A 67 3.86 1.94 -0.97
N LEU A 68 4.33 0.75 -0.64
CA LEU A 68 5.43 0.61 0.32
C LEU A 68 6.69 1.32 -0.17
N VAL A 69 7.04 1.12 -1.43
CA VAL A 69 8.15 1.76 -2.12
C VAL A 69 7.79 1.88 -3.60
N THR A 70 8.03 3.06 -4.17
CA THR A 70 7.95 3.28 -5.62
C THR A 70 9.35 3.55 -6.14
N ILE A 71 9.88 2.66 -6.97
CA ILE A 71 11.18 2.83 -7.63
C ILE A 71 10.96 3.10 -9.11
N GLN A 72 11.55 4.19 -9.61
CA GLN A 72 11.68 4.39 -11.03
C GLN A 72 12.95 3.69 -11.54
N CYS A 73 12.80 2.77 -12.48
CA CYS A 73 13.96 2.18 -13.15
C CYS A 73 14.70 3.27 -13.94
N SER A 74 16.00 3.45 -13.69
CA SER A 74 16.80 4.48 -14.36
C SER A 74 16.90 4.28 -15.88
N LYS A 75 16.80 3.03 -16.33
CA LYS A 75 16.90 2.63 -17.75
C LYS A 75 15.58 2.72 -18.51
N CYS A 76 14.57 1.95 -18.09
CA CYS A 76 13.29 1.89 -18.82
C CYS A 76 12.27 2.93 -18.33
N LYS A 77 12.60 3.73 -17.32
CA LYS A 77 11.76 4.78 -16.72
C LYS A 77 10.43 4.29 -16.13
N ALA A 78 10.17 2.99 -16.16
CA ALA A 78 9.00 2.37 -15.56
C ALA A 78 9.03 2.51 -14.03
N PHE A 79 7.86 2.79 -13.45
CA PHE A 79 7.66 2.78 -12.01
C PHE A 79 7.28 1.38 -11.55
N VAL A 80 8.00 0.88 -10.55
CA VAL A 80 7.74 -0.39 -9.89
C VAL A 80 7.31 -0.10 -8.47
N ASN A 81 6.11 -0.54 -8.12
CA ASN A 81 5.54 -0.40 -6.78
C ASN A 81 5.68 -1.74 -6.04
N PHE A 82 6.27 -1.73 -4.84
CA PHE A 82 6.42 -2.94 -4.00
C PHE A 82 6.39 -2.64 -2.50
#